data_AF-A0A815DRS0-F1
#
_entry.id   AF-A0A815DRS0-F1
#
_cell.length_a   1.000
_cell.length_b   1.000
_cell.length_c   1.000
_cell.angle_alpha   90.00
_cell.angle_beta   90.00
_cell.angle_gamma   90.00
#
_symmetry.space_group_name_H-M   'P 1'
#
loop_
_entity.id
_entity.type
_entity.pdbx_description
1 polymer ?
#
loop_
_entity_poly.entity_id
_entity_poly.type
_entity_poly.pdbx_seq_one_letter_code
_entity_poly.pdbx_strand_id
1 'polypeptide(L)'
;MSKRGTQRTRGSTKPASSAKASATLNTHGITAVTLFSGRTFYASREKTFRFSKAGEVSFSSGIDEHGIDDNIDSDLRVILRKLTKKDSTTKIRAFNELRDYCDANEKDDKIQAILPFFVSHYRKWSIDPDQRVRDECQLTFDTIGTRMQKKLLPHLKTLLPIWLMAQCDSYAPAASKAKFLYTKLFYSVERQAEAVYFAGNEIMTTLTDEINQCSDALKDKKENEMETDDAHERRLTQVLLALALFLNYLEEKKRAELTGYFKTIFDSGKFWKLDQIKSIKIQSSFYRCLEDL
;
A
#
# COMPACT_ATOMS: atom_id res chain seq x y z
N MET A 1 64.05 53.45 18.10
CA MET A 1 64.09 52.41 17.03
C MET A 1 63.06 51.34 17.41
N SER A 2 61.91 51.23 16.71
CA SER A 2 61.55 50.12 15.78
C SER A 2 61.63 48.71 16.44
N LYS A 3 60.67 47.77 16.49
CA LYS A 3 59.38 47.45 15.82
C LYS A 3 58.67 46.39 16.72
N ARG A 4 57.35 46.45 16.93
CA ARG A 4 56.27 45.59 16.37
C ARG A 4 56.42 44.05 16.54
N GLY A 5 55.45 43.39 17.21
CA GLY A 5 55.04 42.00 16.88
C GLY A 5 54.66 41.02 18.00
N THR A 6 53.37 41.01 18.40
CA THR A 6 52.48 39.85 18.74
C THR A 6 52.91 38.68 19.65
N GLN A 7 52.17 38.44 20.75
CA GLN A 7 51.61 37.10 21.06
C GLN A 7 50.36 37.13 21.98
N ARG A 8 49.48 36.16 21.74
CA ARG A 8 48.14 35.82 22.28
C ARG A 8 48.11 35.41 23.76
N THR A 9 46.93 35.56 24.42
CA THR A 9 46.13 34.43 24.98
C THR A 9 44.72 34.87 25.41
N ARG A 10 43.83 33.85 25.44
CA ARG A 10 42.37 33.89 25.38
C ARG A 10 41.71 34.21 26.72
N GLY A 11 40.67 35.04 26.67
CA GLY A 11 39.80 35.35 27.79
C GLY A 11 38.77 34.26 28.09
N SER A 12 38.57 34.03 29.39
CA SER A 12 37.33 33.70 30.10
C SER A 12 36.26 32.89 29.36
N THR A 13 36.21 31.60 29.68
CA THR A 13 35.10 30.68 29.41
C THR A 13 33.86 31.07 30.22
N LYS A 14 32.79 31.49 29.53
CA LYS A 14 31.40 31.32 30.01
C LYS A 14 30.85 30.01 29.42
N PRO A 15 30.20 29.13 30.20
CA PRO A 15 29.54 27.97 29.63
C PRO A 15 28.29 28.43 28.85
N ALA A 16 28.27 28.18 27.54
CA ALA A 16 27.08 28.40 26.73
C ALA A 16 26.05 27.30 27.04
N SER A 17 24.83 27.74 27.40
CA SER A 17 23.74 26.87 27.81
C SER A 17 23.21 26.03 26.65
N SER A 18 23.13 24.71 26.89
CA SER A 18 22.53 23.71 25.98
C SER A 18 21.01 23.84 25.83
N ALA A 19 20.36 24.73 26.58
CA ALA A 19 18.90 24.85 26.63
C ALA A 19 18.28 25.49 25.37
N LYS A 20 19.05 26.23 24.56
CA LYS A 20 18.52 26.83 23.31
C LYS A 20 18.63 25.93 22.08
N ALA A 21 19.42 24.86 22.14
CA ALA A 21 19.57 23.92 21.02
C ALA A 21 18.46 22.85 20.98
N SER A 22 17.79 22.57 22.11
CA SER A 22 16.68 21.63 22.16
C SER A 22 15.35 22.21 21.66
N ALA A 23 15.19 23.53 21.65
CA ALA A 23 13.95 24.18 21.22
C ALA A 23 13.76 24.18 19.69
N THR A 24 14.84 24.09 18.91
CA THR A 24 14.79 24.09 17.44
C THR A 24 14.62 22.69 16.81
N LEU A 25 14.65 21.61 17.60
CA LEU A 25 14.36 20.26 17.12
C LEU A 25 12.87 19.89 17.22
N ASN A 26 12.06 20.67 17.94
CA ASN A 26 10.60 20.48 18.01
C ASN A 26 9.83 21.10 16.83
N THR A 27 10.53 21.73 15.87
CA THR A 27 9.89 22.42 14.73
C THR A 27 9.79 21.55 13.47
N HIS A 28 10.26 20.31 13.51
CA HIS A 28 10.06 19.33 12.44
C HIS A 28 9.26 18.16 13.00
N GLY A 29 8.01 18.02 12.54
CA GLY A 29 7.03 17.06 13.05
C GLY A 29 7.49 15.61 12.88
N ILE A 30 8.23 15.13 13.87
CA ILE A 30 8.59 13.73 14.05
C ILE A 30 7.48 13.11 14.91
N THR A 31 6.63 12.30 14.31
CA THR A 31 5.65 11.51 15.05
C THR A 31 6.32 10.24 15.54
N ALA A 32 6.40 10.08 16.86
CA ALA A 32 6.78 8.82 17.48
C ALA A 32 5.61 7.84 17.35
N VAL A 33 5.81 6.71 16.68
CA VAL A 33 4.79 5.66 16.56
C VAL A 33 5.36 4.36 17.11
N THR A 34 4.66 3.76 18.07
CA THR A 34 5.06 2.49 18.69
C THR A 34 4.40 1.33 17.94
N LEU A 35 5.07 0.88 16.88
CA LEU A 35 4.60 -0.26 16.07
C LEU A 35 5.43 -1.52 16.38
N PHE A 36 4.72 -2.54 16.89
CA PHE A 36 5.17 -3.91 17.16
C PHE A 36 6.21 -4.12 18.29
N SER A 37 5.88 -4.99 19.25
CA SER A 37 6.73 -5.41 20.40
C SER A 37 7.31 -4.28 21.28
N GLY A 38 6.63 -3.13 21.37
CA GLY A 38 6.93 -2.11 22.40
C GLY A 38 8.17 -1.24 22.16
N ARG A 39 8.68 -1.15 20.93
CA ARG A 39 9.75 -0.18 20.59
C ARG A 39 9.20 1.03 19.86
N THR A 40 9.59 2.21 20.33
CA THR A 40 9.22 3.52 19.78
C THR A 40 10.10 3.83 18.56
N PHE A 41 9.48 4.14 17.42
CA PHE A 41 10.20 4.61 16.24
C PHE A 41 9.88 6.08 15.97
N TYR A 42 10.92 6.82 15.59
CA TYR A 42 10.81 8.21 15.14
C TYR A 42 10.78 8.21 13.61
N ALA A 43 9.62 8.48 13.03
CA ALA A 43 9.51 8.65 11.58
C ALA A 43 9.96 10.08 11.23
N SER A 44 11.11 10.21 10.57
CA SER A 44 11.52 11.47 9.96
C SER A 44 10.73 11.69 8.67
N ARG A 45 10.07 12.83 8.56
CA ARG A 45 9.37 13.24 7.33
C ARG A 45 10.40 13.77 6.34
N GLU A 46 11.14 12.89 5.67
CA GLU A 46 11.96 13.31 4.53
C GLU A 46 11.78 12.44 3.29
N LYS A 47 11.61 13.18 2.19
CA LYS A 47 11.41 12.79 0.78
C LYS A 47 10.15 11.96 0.54
N THR A 48 9.04 12.68 0.48
CA THR A 48 7.92 12.34 -0.40
C THR A 48 8.44 11.86 -1.74
N PHE A 49 8.29 10.56 -2.01
CA PHE A 49 8.22 10.07 -3.37
C PHE A 49 6.99 10.76 -3.96
N ARG A 50 7.21 11.85 -4.70
CA ARG A 50 6.16 12.57 -5.39
C ARG A 50 5.60 11.61 -6.43
N PHE A 51 4.45 11.00 -6.14
CA PHE A 51 3.57 10.57 -7.21
C PHE A 51 3.16 11.82 -7.97
N SER A 52 3.55 11.88 -9.24
CA SER A 52 3.09 12.89 -10.16
C SER A 52 1.55 12.90 -10.13
N LYS A 53 1.01 14.09 -9.94
CA LYS A 53 -0.41 14.44 -10.04
C LYS A 53 -1.08 13.68 -11.18
N ALA A 54 -2.23 13.07 -10.90
CA ALA A 54 -3.10 12.41 -11.88
C ALA A 54 -3.28 13.30 -13.12
N GLY A 55 -2.66 12.87 -14.21
CA GLY A 55 -2.71 13.45 -15.54
C GLY A 55 -2.08 12.43 -16.47
N GLU A 56 -2.93 11.72 -17.20
CA GLU A 56 -2.61 10.73 -18.25
C GLU A 56 -1.36 9.88 -18.00
N VAL A 57 -1.54 8.79 -17.26
CA VAL A 57 -0.70 7.62 -17.53
C VAL A 57 -1.10 7.09 -18.90
N SER A 58 -0.40 7.53 -19.95
CA SER A 58 -0.38 6.79 -21.21
C SER A 58 -0.03 5.35 -20.86
N PHE A 59 -0.97 4.45 -21.10
CA PHE A 59 -0.78 3.01 -21.04
C PHE A 59 0.18 2.62 -22.17
N SER A 60 1.47 2.87 -22.00
CA SER A 60 2.46 2.30 -22.90
C SER A 60 2.44 0.80 -22.67
N SER A 61 1.96 0.06 -23.66
CA SER A 61 2.23 -1.38 -23.81
C SER A 61 3.75 -1.57 -24.01
N GLY A 62 4.51 -1.44 -22.93
CA GLY A 62 5.89 -1.83 -22.78
C GLY A 62 5.94 -2.64 -21.49
N ILE A 63 6.26 -3.92 -21.59
CA ILE A 63 6.41 -4.79 -20.44
C ILE A 63 7.55 -4.20 -19.59
N ASP A 64 7.30 -3.85 -18.33
CA ASP A 64 8.24 -3.25 -17.36
C ASP A 64 9.41 -4.19 -16.99
N GLU A 65 10.19 -4.61 -17.98
CA GLU A 65 11.39 -5.42 -17.80
C GLU A 65 12.55 -4.57 -17.25
N HIS A 66 12.49 -3.25 -17.40
CA HIS A 66 13.48 -2.27 -16.95
C HIS A 66 13.41 -1.90 -15.45
N GLY A 67 12.47 -2.49 -14.69
CA GLY A 67 12.29 -2.20 -13.26
C GLY A 67 12.98 -3.19 -12.31
N ILE A 68 13.67 -4.20 -12.82
CA ILE A 68 14.31 -5.24 -12.01
C ILE A 68 15.79 -4.85 -11.77
N ASP A 69 16.16 -4.69 -10.51
CA ASP A 69 17.53 -4.32 -10.11
C ASP A 69 18.55 -5.42 -10.49
N ASP A 70 19.64 -5.02 -11.15
CA ASP A 70 20.75 -5.88 -11.55
C ASP A 70 21.54 -6.45 -10.35
N ASN A 71 21.31 -5.95 -9.14
CA ASN A 71 21.88 -6.51 -7.92
C ASN A 71 21.06 -7.68 -7.35
N ILE A 72 19.88 -7.97 -7.91
CA ILE A 72 19.08 -9.13 -7.53
C ILE A 72 19.70 -10.41 -8.13
N ASP A 73 19.64 -11.49 -7.35
CA ASP A 73 20.06 -12.83 -7.74
C ASP A 73 19.50 -13.26 -9.10
N SER A 74 20.32 -13.91 -9.93
CA SER A 74 19.97 -14.22 -11.32
C SER A 74 18.69 -15.03 -11.44
N ASP A 75 18.48 -15.99 -10.54
CA ASP A 75 17.36 -16.91 -10.59
C ASP A 75 16.07 -16.18 -10.21
N LEU A 76 16.14 -15.31 -9.20
CA LEU A 76 15.05 -14.40 -8.86
C LEU A 76 14.70 -13.49 -10.02
N ARG A 77 15.67 -12.88 -10.72
CA ARG A 77 15.36 -12.01 -11.87
C ARG A 77 14.59 -12.74 -12.95
N VAL A 78 14.92 -14.00 -13.23
CA VAL A 78 14.17 -14.82 -14.19
C VAL A 78 12.72 -15.00 -13.74
N ILE A 79 12.51 -15.34 -12.46
CA ILE A 79 11.17 -15.50 -11.88
C ILE A 79 10.38 -14.18 -11.96
N LEU A 80 10.98 -13.05 -11.56
CA LEU A 80 10.34 -11.74 -11.61
C LEU A 80 9.95 -11.34 -13.04
N ARG A 81 10.78 -11.63 -14.04
CA ARG A 81 10.44 -11.40 -15.47
C ARG A 81 9.27 -12.25 -15.94
N LYS A 82 9.11 -13.48 -15.43
CA LYS A 82 7.93 -14.31 -15.74
C LYS A 82 6.65 -13.68 -15.16
N LEU A 83 6.73 -13.07 -13.98
CA LEU A 83 5.60 -12.40 -13.33
C LEU A 83 5.13 -11.11 -14.03
N THR A 84 5.96 -10.50 -14.88
CA THR A 84 5.55 -9.32 -15.69
C THR A 84 4.84 -9.69 -16.98
N LYS A 85 4.87 -10.96 -17.41
CA LYS A 85 4.22 -11.43 -18.63
C LYS A 85 2.70 -11.34 -18.51
N LYS A 86 1.99 -11.35 -19.65
CA LYS A 86 0.52 -11.30 -19.69
C LYS A 86 -0.14 -12.65 -19.38
N ASP A 87 0.49 -13.76 -19.78
CA ASP A 87 -0.06 -15.11 -19.66
C ASP A 87 -0.23 -15.57 -18.19
N SER A 88 -1.46 -15.96 -17.84
CA SER A 88 -1.80 -16.36 -16.47
C SER A 88 -1.10 -17.64 -16.03
N THR A 89 -0.92 -18.62 -16.93
CA THR A 89 -0.26 -19.89 -16.56
C THR A 89 1.21 -19.69 -16.22
N THR A 90 1.87 -18.79 -16.93
CA THR A 90 3.26 -18.37 -16.69
C THR A 90 3.39 -17.65 -15.36
N LYS A 91 2.45 -16.74 -15.02
CA LYS A 91 2.42 -16.08 -13.70
C LYS A 91 2.22 -17.08 -12.56
N ILE A 92 1.27 -18.01 -12.70
CA ILE A 92 0.98 -19.03 -11.68
C ILE A 92 2.23 -19.89 -11.42
N ARG A 93 2.90 -20.35 -12.48
CA ARG A 93 4.16 -21.10 -12.34
C ARG A 93 5.24 -20.25 -11.68
N ALA A 94 5.39 -18.99 -12.08
CA ALA A 94 6.38 -18.09 -11.49
C ALA A 94 6.11 -17.77 -10.02
N PHE A 95 4.85 -17.68 -9.58
CA PHE A 95 4.51 -17.54 -8.16
C PHE A 95 4.90 -18.78 -7.36
N ASN A 96 4.67 -19.97 -7.90
CA ASN A 96 5.14 -21.22 -7.29
C ASN A 96 6.67 -21.23 -7.19
N GLU A 97 7.38 -20.96 -8.29
CA GLU A 97 8.85 -20.88 -8.32
C GLU A 97 9.39 -19.84 -7.32
N LEU A 98 8.69 -18.70 -7.16
CA LEU A 98 9.08 -17.66 -6.19
C LEU A 98 8.95 -18.15 -4.74
N ARG A 99 7.90 -18.89 -4.42
CA ARG A 99 7.73 -19.48 -3.09
C ARG A 99 8.76 -20.58 -2.83
N ASP A 100 8.99 -21.46 -3.81
CA ASP A 100 10.04 -22.49 -3.71
C ASP A 100 11.41 -21.85 -3.49
N TYR A 101 11.71 -20.74 -4.19
CA TYR A 101 12.92 -19.97 -3.96
C TYR A 101 12.98 -19.41 -2.53
N CYS A 102 11.87 -18.86 -2.02
CA CYS A 102 11.81 -18.40 -0.64
C CYS A 102 12.09 -19.54 0.33
N ASP A 103 11.44 -20.69 0.17
CA ASP A 103 11.59 -21.82 1.09
C ASP A 103 13.00 -22.44 1.05
N ALA A 104 13.63 -22.48 -0.13
CA ALA A 104 14.98 -23.01 -0.31
C ALA A 104 16.08 -22.08 0.24
N ASN A 105 15.86 -20.77 0.31
CA ASN A 105 16.86 -19.81 0.78
C ASN A 105 16.63 -19.49 2.25
N GLU A 106 17.57 -19.80 3.15
CA GLU A 106 17.45 -19.47 4.58
C GLU A 106 17.68 -17.98 4.89
N LYS A 107 18.47 -17.27 4.08
CA LYS A 107 18.80 -15.86 4.30
C LYS A 107 17.77 -14.92 3.69
N ASP A 108 17.35 -13.95 4.48
CA ASP A 108 16.31 -12.98 4.10
C ASP A 108 16.77 -11.90 3.12
N ASP A 109 18.08 -11.67 2.98
CA ASP A 109 18.62 -10.51 2.25
C ASP A 109 18.16 -10.49 0.78
N LYS A 110 18.14 -11.66 0.14
CA LYS A 110 17.71 -11.80 -1.26
C LYS A 110 16.20 -11.55 -1.43
N ILE A 111 15.39 -12.00 -0.47
CA ILE A 111 13.93 -11.81 -0.48
C ILE A 111 13.58 -10.37 -0.13
N GLN A 112 14.35 -9.75 0.76
CA GLN A 112 14.20 -8.33 1.07
C GLN A 112 14.52 -7.46 -0.15
N ALA A 113 15.52 -7.83 -0.95
CA ALA A 113 15.90 -7.09 -2.15
C ALA A 113 14.78 -7.00 -3.20
N ILE A 114 13.85 -7.97 -3.23
CA ILE A 114 12.73 -7.96 -4.18
C ILE A 114 11.50 -7.18 -3.68
N LEU A 115 11.47 -6.73 -2.42
CA LEU A 115 10.30 -6.04 -1.85
C LEU A 115 9.84 -4.83 -2.68
N PRO A 116 10.73 -3.91 -3.14
CA PRO A 116 10.31 -2.79 -3.97
C PRO A 116 9.61 -3.22 -5.27
N PHE A 117 10.11 -4.28 -5.91
CA PHE A 117 9.50 -4.86 -7.11
C PHE A 117 8.14 -5.49 -6.78
N PHE A 118 8.07 -6.31 -5.74
CA PHE A 118 6.83 -6.95 -5.32
C PHE A 118 5.74 -5.92 -5.01
N VAL A 119 6.08 -4.89 -4.24
CA VAL A 119 5.16 -3.82 -3.81
C VAL A 119 4.62 -3.02 -5.00
N SER A 120 5.47 -2.68 -5.96
CA SER A 120 5.05 -1.93 -7.16
C SER A 120 4.11 -2.74 -8.07
N HIS A 121 4.23 -4.07 -8.08
CA HIS A 121 3.42 -4.94 -8.92
C HIS A 121 2.22 -5.57 -8.20
N TYR A 122 2.17 -5.52 -6.87
CA TYR A 122 1.15 -6.17 -6.05
C TYR A 122 -0.28 -5.79 -6.46
N ARG A 123 -0.52 -4.51 -6.82
CA ARG A 123 -1.82 -4.05 -7.36
C ARG A 123 -2.23 -4.85 -8.59
N LYS A 124 -1.34 -4.95 -9.57
CA LYS A 124 -1.61 -5.60 -10.86
C LYS A 124 -1.97 -7.07 -10.69
N TRP A 125 -1.27 -7.78 -9.81
CA TRP A 125 -1.54 -9.19 -9.56
C TRP A 125 -2.77 -9.42 -8.67
N SER A 126 -3.01 -8.55 -7.69
CA SER A 126 -4.15 -8.67 -6.77
C SER A 126 -5.50 -8.37 -7.43
N ILE A 127 -5.52 -7.67 -8.56
CA ILE A 127 -6.75 -7.39 -9.33
C ILE A 127 -6.80 -8.15 -10.66
N ASP A 128 -5.90 -9.12 -10.87
CA ASP A 128 -5.77 -9.84 -12.14
C ASP A 128 -7.11 -10.50 -12.56
N PRO A 129 -7.45 -10.49 -13.87
CA PRO A 129 -8.66 -11.13 -14.36
C PRO A 129 -8.79 -12.61 -13.94
N ASP A 130 -7.69 -13.38 -13.97
CA ASP A 130 -7.68 -14.78 -13.58
C ASP A 130 -7.63 -14.91 -12.05
N GLN A 131 -8.69 -15.49 -11.47
CA GLN A 131 -8.80 -15.69 -10.02
C GLN A 131 -7.70 -16.57 -9.44
N ARG A 132 -7.10 -17.47 -10.25
CA ARG A 132 -5.97 -18.30 -9.82
C ARG A 132 -4.71 -17.46 -9.66
N VAL A 133 -4.48 -16.46 -10.52
CA VAL A 133 -3.37 -15.52 -10.37
C VAL A 133 -3.54 -14.71 -9.09
N ARG A 134 -4.77 -14.25 -8.80
CA ARG A 134 -5.07 -13.54 -7.54
C ARG A 134 -4.81 -14.42 -6.31
N ASP A 135 -5.25 -15.67 -6.36
CA ASP A 135 -5.04 -16.63 -5.26
C ASP A 135 -3.55 -16.92 -5.01
N GLU A 136 -2.79 -17.18 -6.08
CA GLU A 136 -1.35 -17.41 -6.04
C GLU A 136 -0.57 -16.17 -5.57
N CYS A 137 -1.04 -14.97 -5.94
CA CYS A 137 -0.50 -13.71 -5.45
C CYS A 137 -0.66 -13.61 -3.92
N GLN A 138 -1.85 -13.91 -3.37
CA GLN A 138 -2.06 -13.85 -1.93
C GLN A 138 -1.28 -14.93 -1.18
N LEU A 139 -1.18 -16.14 -1.73
CA LEU A 139 -0.37 -17.20 -1.16
C LEU A 139 1.12 -16.82 -1.13
N THR A 140 1.64 -16.25 -2.21
CA THR A 140 3.03 -15.77 -2.26
C THR A 140 3.26 -14.59 -1.33
N PHE A 141 2.27 -13.70 -1.20
CA PHE A 141 2.33 -12.63 -0.23
C PHE A 141 2.35 -13.16 1.20
N ASP A 142 1.66 -14.27 1.50
CA ASP A 142 1.74 -14.91 2.81
C ASP A 142 3.16 -15.38 3.13
N THR A 143 3.82 -16.06 2.18
CA THR A 143 5.22 -16.51 2.30
C THR A 143 6.17 -15.32 2.54
N ILE A 144 6.15 -14.32 1.65
CA ILE A 144 7.05 -13.16 1.73
C ILE A 144 6.73 -12.33 2.98
N GLY A 145 5.44 -12.10 3.25
CA GLY A 145 4.98 -11.21 4.31
C GLY A 145 5.27 -11.77 5.70
N THR A 146 5.00 -13.06 5.92
CA THR A 146 5.31 -13.77 7.17
C THR A 146 6.81 -13.74 7.47
N ARG A 147 7.63 -13.79 6.43
CA ARG A 147 9.08 -13.79 6.55
C ARG A 147 9.67 -12.40 6.77
N MET A 148 9.20 -11.41 6.03
CA MET A 148 9.73 -10.04 6.08
C MET A 148 9.22 -9.25 7.28
N GLN A 149 8.00 -9.49 7.75
CA GLN A 149 7.37 -8.86 8.92
C GLN A 149 7.61 -7.34 8.97
N LYS A 150 8.47 -6.87 9.90
CA LYS A 150 8.83 -5.46 10.11
C LYS A 150 9.41 -4.79 8.87
N LYS A 151 10.07 -5.55 7.98
CA LYS A 151 10.64 -5.03 6.73
C LYS A 151 9.54 -4.60 5.74
N LEU A 152 8.27 -4.97 5.96
CA LEU A 152 7.14 -4.47 5.18
C LEU A 152 6.66 -3.08 5.61
N LEU A 153 6.99 -2.62 6.82
CA LEU A 153 6.47 -1.35 7.36
C LEU A 153 6.70 -0.14 6.44
N PRO A 154 7.88 0.04 5.80
CA PRO A 154 8.10 1.14 4.86
C PRO A 154 7.20 1.09 3.62
N HIS A 155 6.67 -0.10 3.29
CA HIS A 155 5.84 -0.35 2.13
C HIS A 155 4.34 -0.44 2.47
N LEU A 156 4.00 -0.42 3.75
CA LEU A 156 2.64 -0.70 4.22
C LEU A 156 1.62 0.30 3.65
N LYS A 157 1.98 1.59 3.55
CA LYS A 157 1.13 2.63 2.95
C LYS A 157 0.78 2.37 1.48
N THR A 158 1.64 1.66 0.76
CA THR A 158 1.41 1.29 -0.64
C THR A 158 0.65 -0.04 -0.75
N LEU A 159 0.97 -1.01 0.11
CA LEU A 159 0.36 -2.35 0.08
C LEU A 159 -1.06 -2.35 0.63
N LEU A 160 -1.29 -1.67 1.76
CA LEU A 160 -2.51 -1.86 2.56
C LEU A 160 -3.82 -1.49 1.83
N PRO A 161 -3.89 -0.43 1.00
CA PRO A 161 -5.11 -0.14 0.25
C PRO A 161 -5.56 -1.31 -0.64
N ILE A 162 -4.61 -1.85 -1.41
CA ILE A 162 -4.85 -2.99 -2.30
C ILE A 162 -5.07 -4.27 -1.51
N TRP A 163 -4.37 -4.43 -0.39
CA TRP A 163 -4.52 -5.61 0.45
C TRP A 163 -5.89 -5.67 1.13
N LEU A 164 -6.45 -4.53 1.58
CA LEU A 164 -7.83 -4.46 2.05
C LEU A 164 -8.83 -4.85 0.95
N MET A 165 -8.61 -4.38 -0.28
CA MET A 165 -9.38 -4.85 -1.43
C MET A 165 -9.26 -6.36 -1.59
N ALA A 166 -8.05 -6.93 -1.54
CA ALA A 166 -7.85 -8.37 -1.67
C ALA A 166 -8.60 -9.20 -0.61
N GLN A 167 -8.78 -8.68 0.61
CA GLN A 167 -9.62 -9.32 1.64
C GLN A 167 -11.11 -9.38 1.27
N CYS A 168 -11.55 -8.57 0.31
CA CYS A 168 -12.92 -8.50 -0.19
C CYS A 168 -13.07 -9.10 -1.59
N ASP A 169 -12.14 -9.94 -2.05
CA ASP A 169 -12.22 -10.60 -3.35
C ASP A 169 -13.47 -11.49 -3.47
N SER A 170 -14.10 -11.49 -4.64
CA SER A 170 -15.24 -12.37 -4.92
C SER A 170 -14.85 -13.86 -4.96
N TYR A 171 -13.58 -14.17 -5.21
CA TYR A 171 -13.03 -15.52 -5.14
C TYR A 171 -12.59 -15.82 -3.70
N ALA A 172 -13.39 -16.63 -3.00
CA ALA A 172 -13.22 -16.89 -1.56
C ALA A 172 -11.82 -17.38 -1.14
N PRO A 173 -11.10 -18.24 -1.91
CA PRO A 173 -9.74 -18.64 -1.54
C PRO A 173 -8.76 -17.45 -1.46
N ALA A 174 -8.78 -16.55 -2.43
CA ALA A 174 -7.90 -15.38 -2.45
C ALA A 174 -8.22 -14.45 -1.27
N ALA A 175 -9.50 -14.16 -1.04
CA ALA A 175 -9.96 -13.34 0.08
C ALA A 175 -9.53 -13.94 1.43
N SER A 176 -9.67 -15.25 1.60
CA SER A 176 -9.34 -15.93 2.85
C SER A 176 -7.84 -15.89 3.15
N LYS A 177 -6.99 -16.10 2.14
CA LYS A 177 -5.53 -15.99 2.29
C LYS A 177 -5.11 -14.55 2.62
N ALA A 178 -5.69 -13.55 1.95
CA ALA A 178 -5.42 -12.15 2.24
C ALA A 178 -5.80 -11.78 3.69
N LYS A 179 -6.96 -12.22 4.17
CA LYS A 179 -7.41 -12.02 5.56
C LYS A 179 -6.51 -12.73 6.55
N PHE A 180 -6.13 -13.97 6.24
CA PHE A 180 -5.28 -14.79 7.11
C PHE A 180 -3.89 -14.18 7.30
N LEU A 181 -3.23 -13.72 6.23
CA LEU A 181 -1.96 -13.01 6.38
C LEU A 181 -2.14 -11.73 7.21
N TYR A 182 -3.25 -11.02 7.03
CA TYR A 182 -3.49 -9.75 7.73
C TYR A 182 -3.63 -9.99 9.23
N THR A 183 -4.43 -10.97 9.65
CA THR A 183 -4.57 -11.35 11.05
C THR A 183 -3.30 -12.01 11.60
N LYS A 184 -2.51 -12.69 10.76
CA LYS A 184 -1.21 -13.25 11.15
C LYS A 184 -0.18 -12.16 11.46
N LEU A 185 -0.05 -11.13 10.60
CA LEU A 185 0.92 -10.04 10.83
C LEU A 185 0.43 -9.04 11.89
N PHE A 186 -0.88 -8.79 11.94
CA PHE A 186 -1.54 -7.91 12.90
C PHE A 186 -2.45 -8.75 13.82
N TYR A 187 -1.81 -9.43 14.77
CA TYR A 187 -2.42 -10.46 15.62
C TYR A 187 -3.54 -10.00 16.56
N SER A 188 -3.66 -8.70 16.83
CA SER A 188 -4.70 -8.15 17.72
C SER A 188 -5.56 -7.11 17.00
N VAL A 189 -6.79 -6.90 17.48
CA VAL A 189 -7.73 -5.93 16.92
C VAL A 189 -7.15 -4.52 16.95
N GLU A 190 -6.44 -4.17 18.03
CA GLU A 190 -5.79 -2.87 18.19
C GLU A 190 -4.68 -2.68 17.15
N ARG A 191 -3.88 -3.73 16.88
CA ARG A 191 -2.83 -3.68 15.86
C ARG A 191 -3.39 -3.57 14.45
N GLN A 192 -4.51 -4.23 14.19
CA GLN A 192 -5.22 -4.11 12.91
C GLN A 192 -5.73 -2.67 12.72
N ALA A 193 -6.38 -2.11 13.75
CA ALA A 193 -6.83 -0.71 13.73
C ALA A 193 -5.68 0.29 13.58
N GLU A 194 -4.54 0.07 14.24
CA GLU A 194 -3.33 0.89 14.09
C GLU A 194 -2.75 0.85 12.68
N ALA A 195 -2.67 -0.33 12.06
CA ALA A 195 -2.16 -0.48 10.70
C ALA A 195 -3.03 0.27 9.69
N VAL A 196 -4.35 0.13 9.81
CA VAL A 196 -5.33 0.80 8.98
C VAL A 196 -5.28 2.32 9.17
N TYR A 197 -5.24 2.78 10.42
CA TYR A 197 -5.10 4.21 10.72
C TYR A 197 -3.80 4.80 10.17
N PHE A 198 -2.68 4.08 10.30
CA PHE A 198 -1.37 4.52 9.81
C PHE A 198 -1.35 4.78 8.29
N ALA A 199 -2.07 3.97 7.51
CA ALA A 199 -2.20 4.13 6.06
C ALA A 199 -3.52 4.80 5.63
N GLY A 200 -4.26 5.42 6.55
CA GLY A 200 -5.63 5.88 6.30
C GLY A 200 -5.76 6.84 5.12
N ASN A 201 -4.81 7.77 4.96
CA ASN A 201 -4.78 8.69 3.82
C ASN A 201 -4.61 7.96 2.48
N GLU A 202 -3.64 7.05 2.41
CA GLU A 202 -3.33 6.28 1.21
C GLU A 202 -4.46 5.30 0.85
N ILE A 203 -5.10 4.69 1.86
CA ILE A 203 -6.29 3.86 1.69
C ILE A 203 -7.40 4.69 1.08
N MET A 204 -7.79 5.80 1.71
CA MET A 204 -8.89 6.64 1.23
C MET A 204 -8.65 7.15 -0.18
N THR A 205 -7.45 7.64 -0.47
CA THR A 205 -7.08 8.12 -1.82
C THR A 205 -7.25 7.00 -2.85
N THR A 206 -6.68 5.82 -2.59
CA THR A 206 -6.73 4.69 -3.53
C THR A 206 -8.16 4.19 -3.74
N LEU A 207 -8.95 4.04 -2.67
CA LEU A 207 -10.34 3.58 -2.78
C LEU A 207 -11.20 4.62 -3.55
N THR A 208 -10.97 5.91 -3.34
CA THR A 208 -11.65 6.98 -4.09
C THR A 208 -11.35 6.88 -5.59
N ASP A 209 -10.08 6.72 -5.94
CA ASP A 209 -9.64 6.63 -7.33
C ASP A 209 -10.22 5.37 -8.02
N GLU A 210 -10.21 4.24 -7.32
CA GLU A 210 -10.80 2.98 -7.81
C GLU A 210 -12.33 3.08 -8.01
N ILE A 211 -13.05 3.72 -7.08
CA ILE A 211 -14.50 3.97 -7.23
C ILE A 211 -14.76 4.83 -8.46
N ASN A 212 -14.03 5.93 -8.62
CA ASN A 212 -14.19 6.84 -9.76
C ASN A 212 -13.87 6.13 -11.07
N GLN A 213 -12.74 5.42 -11.14
CA GLN A 213 -12.30 4.70 -12.34
C GLN A 213 -13.32 3.63 -12.75
N CYS A 214 -13.77 2.79 -11.82
CA CYS A 214 -14.74 1.73 -12.14
C CYS A 214 -16.12 2.29 -12.48
N SER A 215 -16.56 3.36 -11.78
CA SER A 215 -17.85 3.99 -12.08
C SER A 215 -17.87 4.64 -13.46
N ASP A 216 -16.79 5.33 -13.83
CA ASP A 216 -16.66 5.96 -15.15
C ASP A 216 -16.60 4.89 -16.25
N ALA A 217 -15.84 3.80 -16.05
CA ALA A 217 -15.77 2.69 -17.00
C ALA A 217 -17.15 2.02 -17.26
N LEU A 218 -17.93 1.78 -16.20
CA LEU A 218 -19.27 1.18 -16.31
C LEU A 218 -20.31 2.12 -16.96
N LYS A 219 -20.12 3.43 -16.84
CA LYS A 219 -21.03 4.45 -17.42
C LYS A 219 -20.71 4.73 -18.88
N ASP A 220 -19.43 4.85 -19.22
CA ASP A 220 -19.03 5.33 -20.54
C ASP A 220 -19.23 4.29 -21.64
N LYS A 221 -19.46 3.00 -21.31
CA LYS A 221 -19.59 1.88 -22.26
C LYS A 221 -18.60 1.95 -23.43
N LYS A 222 -17.47 2.63 -23.25
CA LYS A 222 -16.45 2.73 -24.28
C LYS A 222 -15.82 1.36 -24.32
N GLU A 223 -15.85 0.76 -25.51
CA GLU A 223 -15.08 -0.42 -25.88
C GLU A 223 -13.58 -0.14 -25.69
N ASN A 224 -13.11 -0.01 -24.45
CA ASN A 224 -11.70 0.04 -24.13
C ASN A 224 -11.21 -1.39 -23.90
N GLU A 225 -10.88 -2.00 -25.05
CA GLU A 225 -10.07 -3.17 -25.44
C GLU A 225 -9.34 -4.09 -24.42
N MET A 226 -9.53 -4.08 -23.10
CA MET A 226 -8.87 -5.09 -22.24
C MET A 226 -9.64 -5.63 -21.03
N GLU A 227 -10.59 -4.89 -20.46
CA GLU A 227 -11.25 -5.28 -19.20
C GLU A 227 -12.78 -5.28 -19.39
N THR A 228 -13.46 -6.34 -18.95
CA THR A 228 -14.91 -6.51 -19.17
C THR A 228 -15.73 -5.74 -18.14
N ASP A 229 -16.99 -5.42 -18.46
CA ASP A 229 -17.94 -4.85 -17.49
C ASP A 229 -18.01 -5.69 -16.19
N ASP A 230 -17.95 -7.01 -16.30
CA ASP A 230 -17.90 -7.93 -15.16
C ASP A 230 -16.67 -7.70 -14.26
N ALA A 231 -15.51 -7.39 -14.85
CA ALA A 231 -14.29 -7.12 -14.11
C ALA A 231 -14.36 -5.75 -13.39
N HIS A 232 -14.92 -4.73 -14.05
CA HIS A 232 -15.19 -3.44 -13.41
C HIS A 232 -16.25 -3.54 -12.31
N GLU A 233 -17.32 -4.31 -12.52
CA GLU A 233 -18.33 -4.59 -11.50
C GLU A 233 -17.72 -5.30 -10.29
N ARG A 234 -16.90 -6.34 -10.52
CA ARG A 234 -16.18 -7.05 -9.47
C ARG A 234 -15.29 -6.10 -8.67
N ARG A 235 -14.47 -5.29 -9.35
CA ARG A 235 -13.56 -4.33 -8.70
C ARG A 235 -14.32 -3.26 -7.92
N LEU A 236 -15.42 -2.75 -8.47
CA LEU A 236 -16.26 -1.77 -7.79
C LEU A 236 -16.95 -2.37 -6.54
N THR A 237 -17.38 -3.62 -6.63
CA THR A 237 -17.90 -4.36 -5.46
C THR A 237 -16.80 -4.51 -4.39
N GLN A 238 -15.61 -4.92 -4.81
CA GLN A 238 -14.45 -5.14 -3.93
C GLN A 238 -14.00 -3.86 -3.21
N VAL A 239 -13.94 -2.71 -3.91
CA VAL A 239 -13.54 -1.43 -3.32
C VAL A 239 -14.59 -0.90 -2.33
N LEU A 240 -15.89 -1.10 -2.60
CA LEU A 240 -16.97 -0.71 -1.68
C LEU A 240 -16.94 -1.54 -0.39
N LEU A 241 -16.73 -2.86 -0.51
CA LEU A 241 -16.56 -3.72 0.64
C LEU A 241 -15.27 -3.41 1.42
N ALA A 242 -14.18 -3.03 0.73
CA ALA A 242 -12.95 -2.59 1.38
C ALA A 242 -13.13 -1.26 2.13
N LEU A 243 -13.96 -0.35 1.62
CA LEU A 243 -14.32 0.88 2.32
C LEU A 243 -15.13 0.59 3.59
N ALA A 244 -16.12 -0.32 3.51
CA ALA A 244 -16.86 -0.79 4.69
C ALA A 244 -15.92 -1.46 5.71
N LEU A 245 -15.01 -2.33 5.25
CA LEU A 245 -14.01 -2.97 6.10
C LEU A 245 -13.06 -1.96 6.76
N PHE A 246 -12.61 -0.95 6.01
CA PHE A 246 -11.79 0.15 6.51
C PHE A 246 -12.48 0.90 7.66
N LEU A 247 -13.77 1.24 7.47
CA LEU A 247 -14.57 1.88 8.51
C LEU A 247 -14.66 0.99 9.75
N ASN A 248 -14.97 -0.29 9.60
CA ASN A 248 -15.10 -1.24 10.71
C ASN A 248 -13.82 -1.41 11.55
N TYR A 249 -12.64 -1.21 10.96
CA TYR A 249 -11.37 -1.23 11.71
C TYR A 249 -11.13 0.01 12.58
N LEU A 250 -11.83 1.11 12.31
CA LEU A 250 -11.58 2.39 12.98
C LEU A 250 -12.65 2.67 14.03
N GLU A 251 -12.20 2.97 15.25
CA GLU A 251 -13.03 3.58 16.29
C GLU A 251 -13.50 4.98 15.88
N GLU A 252 -14.65 5.41 16.40
CA GLU A 252 -15.30 6.70 16.07
C GLU A 252 -14.35 7.90 16.17
N LYS A 253 -13.52 7.95 17.22
CA LYS A 253 -12.52 9.02 17.41
C LYS A 253 -11.51 9.07 16.26
N LYS A 254 -10.98 7.93 15.82
CA LYS A 254 -10.02 7.85 14.71
C LYS A 254 -10.69 8.16 13.38
N ARG A 255 -11.98 7.80 13.20
CA ARG A 255 -12.76 8.19 12.02
C ARG A 255 -12.93 9.71 11.94
N ALA A 256 -13.16 10.38 13.07
CA ALA A 256 -13.26 11.85 13.14
C ALA A 256 -11.96 12.57 12.74
N GLU A 257 -10.80 11.95 12.95
CA GLU A 257 -9.51 12.49 12.51
C GLU A 257 -9.31 12.35 10.99
N LEU A 258 -10.04 11.44 10.35
CA LEU A 258 -9.98 11.17 8.90
C LEU A 258 -11.14 11.82 8.12
N THR A 259 -11.99 12.62 8.78
CA THR A 259 -13.17 13.26 8.16
C THR A 259 -12.85 14.11 6.94
N GLY A 260 -11.67 14.72 6.87
CA GLY A 260 -11.22 15.45 5.67
C GLY A 260 -11.14 14.56 4.42
N TYR A 261 -10.76 13.29 4.58
CA TYR A 261 -10.69 12.32 3.48
C TYR A 261 -12.07 11.76 3.14
N PHE A 262 -12.90 11.51 4.16
CA PHE A 262 -14.30 11.09 3.94
C PHE A 262 -15.08 12.11 3.11
N LYS A 263 -14.86 13.42 3.35
CA LYS A 263 -15.42 14.48 2.50
C LYS A 263 -15.05 14.35 1.03
N THR A 264 -13.84 13.88 0.71
CA THR A 264 -13.43 13.72 -0.70
C THR A 264 -14.29 12.68 -1.44
N ILE A 265 -14.71 11.62 -0.74
CA ILE A 265 -15.59 10.58 -1.29
C ILE A 265 -17.05 11.04 -1.24
N PHE A 266 -17.53 11.46 -0.08
CA PHE A 266 -18.96 11.70 0.17
C PHE A 266 -19.44 13.07 -0.31
N ASP A 267 -18.58 14.07 -0.43
CA ASP A 267 -18.96 15.32 -1.08
C ASP A 267 -18.92 15.17 -2.61
N SER A 268 -18.34 14.08 -3.13
CA SER A 268 -18.42 13.75 -4.54
C SER A 268 -19.83 13.27 -4.88
N GLY A 269 -20.53 14.00 -5.76
CA GLY A 269 -21.80 13.55 -6.32
C GLY A 269 -21.69 12.24 -7.13
N LYS A 270 -20.47 11.76 -7.41
CA LYS A 270 -20.22 10.48 -8.09
C LYS A 270 -20.52 9.28 -7.20
N PHE A 271 -20.11 9.32 -5.93
CA PHE A 271 -20.35 8.23 -4.98
C PHE A 271 -21.84 7.94 -4.80
N TRP A 272 -22.66 8.98 -4.68
CA TRP A 272 -24.10 8.83 -4.50
C TRP A 272 -24.84 8.32 -5.74
N LYS A 273 -24.21 8.33 -6.92
CA LYS A 273 -24.77 7.79 -8.17
C LYS A 273 -24.46 6.30 -8.35
N LEU A 274 -23.81 5.65 -7.39
CA LEU A 274 -23.53 4.22 -7.46
C LEU A 274 -24.80 3.37 -7.26
N ASP A 275 -25.80 3.90 -6.56
CA ASP A 275 -27.12 3.29 -6.39
C ASP A 275 -27.87 3.05 -7.72
N GLN A 276 -27.62 3.93 -8.70
CA GLN A 276 -28.21 3.90 -10.04
C GLN A 276 -27.59 2.83 -10.95
N ILE A 277 -26.45 2.25 -10.58
CA ILE A 277 -25.83 1.17 -11.35
C ILE A 277 -26.65 -0.09 -11.16
N LYS A 278 -27.13 -0.67 -12.27
CA LYS A 278 -27.99 -1.87 -12.29
C LYS A 278 -27.20 -3.16 -12.03
N SER A 279 -26.54 -3.24 -10.89
CA SER A 279 -25.92 -4.47 -10.36
C SER A 279 -26.29 -4.64 -8.90
N ILE A 280 -26.87 -5.79 -8.58
CA ILE A 280 -27.25 -6.16 -7.20
C ILE A 280 -26.01 -6.20 -6.30
N LYS A 281 -24.85 -6.64 -6.83
CA LYS A 281 -23.60 -6.73 -6.06
C LYS A 281 -23.08 -5.36 -5.67
N ILE A 282 -23.09 -4.42 -6.61
CA ILE A 282 -22.70 -3.02 -6.37
C ILE A 282 -23.67 -2.38 -5.39
N GLN A 283 -24.98 -2.50 -5.62
CA GLN A 283 -26.00 -1.92 -4.74
C GLN A 283 -25.90 -2.46 -3.31
N SER A 284 -25.81 -3.77 -3.14
CA SER A 284 -25.66 -4.40 -1.82
C SER A 284 -24.39 -3.94 -1.10
N SER A 285 -23.26 -3.85 -1.81
CA SER A 285 -21.99 -3.40 -1.22
C SER A 285 -22.00 -1.91 -0.89
N PHE A 286 -22.67 -1.10 -1.72
CA PHE A 286 -22.88 0.32 -1.48
C PHE A 286 -23.70 0.56 -0.22
N TYR A 287 -24.84 -0.12 -0.05
CA TYR A 287 -25.66 0.01 1.16
C TYR A 287 -24.94 -0.52 2.40
N ARG A 288 -24.12 -1.58 2.27
CA ARG A 288 -23.27 -2.05 3.38
C ARG A 288 -22.27 -0.98 3.82
N CYS A 289 -21.68 -0.25 2.88
CA CYS A 289 -20.81 0.87 3.20
C CYS A 289 -21.57 2.01 3.91
N LEU A 290 -22.81 2.28 3.52
CA LEU A 290 -23.63 3.33 4.16
C LEU A 290 -24.02 2.98 5.61
N GLU A 291 -24.21 1.70 5.91
CA GLU A 291 -24.50 1.24 7.29
C GLU A 291 -23.33 1.50 8.24
N ASP A 292 -22.10 1.41 7.73
CA ASP A 292 -20.87 1.55 8.51
C ASP A 292 -20.36 3.01 8.58
N LEU A 293 -21.05 3.97 7.96
CA LEU A 293 -20.72 5.41 7.97
C LEU A 293 -21.31 6.16 9.16
#